data_AF-A0AAW3YX08-F1
#
_entry.id   AF-A0AAW3YX08-F1
#
_cell.length_a   1.000
_cell.length_b   1.000
_cell.length_c   1.000
_cell.angle_alpha   90.00
_cell.angle_beta   90.00
_cell.angle_gamma   90.00
#
_symmetry.space_group_name_H-M   'P 1'
#
loop_
_entity.id
_entity.type
_entity.pdbx_description
1 polymer ?
#
loop_
_entity_poly.entity_id
_entity_poly.type
_entity_poly.pdbx_seq_one_letter_code
_entity_poly.pdbx_strand_id
1 'polypeptide(L)'
;KLLQSDGELTMASTGKDETTGTLVTKSYTVKGPVMLMLTTTAIDVDEELLNRCLVLTVNESREQTEAIHALQRHKQTLEGLLAENERDYLTQLHQNAQRLLRPLNVVNPYASQLTFMSDKTRTRRDHMKYLTLIQSIALLHQYQREVKAAEHRGKRLEYIEVTKDD
;
A
#
# COMPACT_ATOMS: atom_id res chain seq x y z
N LYS A 1 6.79 16.18 -4.45
CA LYS A 1 5.58 16.68 -3.76
C LYS A 1 4.28 16.44 -4.55
N LEU A 2 4.29 16.53 -5.89
CA LEU A 2 3.07 16.41 -6.72
C LEU A 2 2.46 14.99 -6.77
N LEU A 3 3.29 13.94 -6.85
CA LEU A 3 2.82 12.57 -7.15
C LEU A 3 1.79 11.98 -6.16
N GLN A 4 1.99 12.14 -4.85
CA GLN A 4 1.04 11.63 -3.84
C GLN A 4 -0.29 12.41 -3.80
N SER A 5 -0.29 13.68 -4.23
CA SER A 5 -1.47 14.55 -4.16
C SER A 5 -2.23 14.58 -5.49
N ASP A 6 -1.51 14.59 -6.60
CA ASP A 6 -2.07 14.77 -7.95
C ASP A 6 -2.35 13.45 -8.65
N GLY A 7 -1.87 12.33 -8.11
CA GLY A 7 -2.06 11.00 -8.69
C GLY A 7 -1.27 10.76 -9.99
N GLU A 8 -0.46 11.73 -10.40
CA GLU A 8 0.37 11.65 -11.60
C GLU A 8 1.75 12.29 -11.39
N LEU A 9 2.73 11.79 -12.12
CA LEU A 9 4.05 12.40 -12.26
C LEU A 9 4.20 12.94 -13.67
N THR A 10 4.34 14.25 -13.80
CA THR A 10 4.69 14.87 -15.07
C THR A 10 6.18 15.24 -15.05
N MET A 11 6.93 14.68 -16.00
CA MET A 11 8.32 15.00 -16.25
C MET A 11 8.45 15.68 -17.61
N ALA A 12 8.97 16.91 -17.63
CA ALA A 12 9.36 17.57 -18.87
C ALA A 12 10.80 17.17 -19.21
N SER A 13 11.03 16.64 -20.41
CA SER A 13 12.36 16.33 -20.93
C SER A 13 12.54 16.96 -22.30
N THR A 14 13.69 17.62 -22.51
CA THR A 14 14.01 18.25 -23.79
C THR A 14 14.58 17.19 -24.73
N GLY A 15 13.82 16.87 -25.77
CA GLY A 15 14.24 15.99 -26.86
C GLY A 15 14.56 16.80 -28.12
N LYS A 16 15.36 16.24 -29.01
CA LYS A 16 15.58 16.81 -30.35
C LYS A 16 14.51 16.24 -31.29
N ASP A 17 13.82 17.10 -32.03
CA ASP A 17 12.90 16.66 -33.09
C ASP A 17 13.69 15.97 -34.19
N GLU A 18 13.35 14.72 -34.53
CA GLU A 18 14.08 13.93 -35.53
C GLU A 18 13.97 14.51 -36.95
N THR A 19 12.94 15.31 -37.20
CA THR A 19 12.64 15.93 -38.50
C THR A 19 13.24 17.31 -38.63
N THR A 20 13.09 18.14 -37.59
CA THR A 20 13.47 19.57 -37.65
C THR A 20 14.77 19.89 -36.91
N GLY A 21 15.28 18.95 -36.11
CA GLY A 21 16.52 19.14 -35.34
C GLY A 21 16.44 20.17 -34.21
N THR A 22 15.27 20.78 -33.99
CA THR A 22 15.07 21.73 -32.89
C THR A 22 14.85 21.01 -31.56
N LEU A 23 15.23 21.68 -30.48
CA LEU A 23 14.97 21.21 -29.13
C LEU A 23 13.49 21.46 -28.81
N VAL A 24 12.76 20.38 -28.54
CA VAL A 24 11.35 20.41 -28.15
C VAL A 24 11.21 19.80 -26.77
N THR A 25 10.50 20.49 -25.88
CA THR A 25 10.14 19.95 -24.58
C THR A 25 9.01 18.93 -24.74
N LYS A 26 9.29 17.67 -24.46
CA LYS A 26 8.29 16.61 -24.37
C LYS A 26 7.87 16.43 -22.91
N SER A 27 6.58 16.55 -22.64
CA SER A 27 5.99 16.23 -21.33
C SER A 27 5.59 14.76 -21.30
N TYR A 28 6.15 14.00 -20.35
CA TYR A 28 5.76 12.63 -20.06
C TYR A 28 4.94 12.62 -18.77
N THR A 29 3.68 12.24 -18.87
CA THR A 29 2.80 12.10 -17.70
C THR A 29 2.59 10.61 -17.42
N VAL A 30 2.97 10.16 -16.24
CA VAL A 30 2.72 8.80 -15.74
C VAL A 30 1.64 8.89 -14.68
N LYS A 31 0.51 8.21 -14.90
CA LYS A 31 -0.58 8.13 -13.93
C LYS A 31 -0.33 6.97 -12.97
N GLY A 32 -0.35 7.26 -11.67
CA GLY A 32 -0.29 6.29 -10.58
C GLY A 32 -1.59 5.49 -10.44
N PRO A 33 -1.62 4.47 -9.57
CA PRO A 33 -1.15 4.57 -8.18
C PRO A 33 0.34 4.23 -8.01
N VAL A 34 1.02 4.99 -7.16
CA VAL A 34 2.42 4.71 -6.77
C VAL A 34 2.46 4.47 -5.27
N MET A 35 2.89 3.27 -4.87
CA MET A 35 3.26 2.98 -3.50
C MET A 35 4.69 3.46 -3.26
N LEU A 36 4.87 4.41 -2.35
CA LEU A 36 6.19 4.90 -1.96
C LEU A 36 6.58 4.26 -0.63
N MET A 37 7.68 3.50 -0.65
CA MET A 37 8.35 3.02 0.56
C MET A 37 9.68 3.76 0.68
N LEU A 38 9.88 4.43 1.81
CA LEU A 38 11.05 5.24 2.08
C LEU A 38 11.68 4.72 3.38
N THR A 39 12.97 4.42 3.33
CA THR A 39 13.77 4.09 4.51
C THR A 39 14.72 5.25 4.77
N THR A 40 14.76 5.76 5.99
CA THR A 40 15.65 6.85 6.38
C THR A 40 16.20 6.60 7.77
N THR A 41 17.46 6.99 7.99
CA THR A 41 18.08 7.09 9.31
C THR A 41 18.05 8.52 9.84
N ALA A 42 17.52 9.46 9.06
CA ALA A 42 17.36 10.85 9.51
C ALA A 42 16.39 10.89 10.69
N ILE A 43 16.83 11.57 11.75
CA ILE A 43 16.08 11.73 12.99
C ILE A 43 14.87 12.63 12.74
N ASP A 44 15.07 13.72 11.99
CA ASP A 44 14.02 14.67 11.64
C ASP A 44 13.54 14.43 10.20
N VAL A 45 12.27 14.05 10.10
CA VAL A 45 11.55 13.92 8.84
C VAL A 45 10.52 15.04 8.76
N ASP A 46 10.39 15.63 7.58
CA ASP A 46 9.38 16.65 7.30
C ASP A 46 7.98 16.23 7.79
N GLU A 47 7.36 17.09 8.61
CA GLU A 47 6.10 16.76 9.28
C GLU A 47 4.95 16.59 8.28
N GLU A 48 5.01 17.29 7.14
CA GLU A 48 4.06 17.13 6.04
C GLU A 48 4.10 15.71 5.49
N LEU A 49 5.29 15.13 5.35
CA LEU A 49 5.53 13.75 4.92
C LEU A 49 5.09 12.74 5.98
N LEU A 50 5.45 12.94 7.25
CA LEU A 50 5.03 12.07 8.37
C LEU A 50 3.51 12.00 8.51
N ASN A 51 2.83 13.12 8.28
CA ASN A 51 1.38 13.18 8.31
C ASN A 51 0.72 12.45 7.12
N ARG A 52 1.46 12.09 6.06
CA ARG A 52 0.96 11.36 4.89
C ARG A 52 1.33 9.88 4.88
N CYS A 53 2.47 9.51 5.43
CA CYS A 53 2.95 8.13 5.44
C CYS A 53 2.51 7.37 6.70
N LEU A 54 2.50 6.03 6.60
CA LEU A 54 2.58 5.15 7.77
C LEU A 54 4.05 5.05 8.16
N VAL A 55 4.36 5.31 9.43
CA VAL A 55 5.72 5.23 9.96
C VAL A 55 5.88 3.88 10.63
N LEU A 56 6.84 3.09 10.14
CA LEU A 56 7.23 1.82 10.74
C LEU A 56 8.58 2.01 11.41
N THR A 57 8.67 1.65 12.69
CA THR A 57 9.92 1.68 13.46
C THR A 57 10.57 0.30 13.46
N VAL A 58 11.89 0.27 13.54
CA VAL A 58 12.61 -1.00 13.73
C VAL A 58 12.25 -1.57 15.11
N ASN A 59 11.96 -2.88 15.15
CA ASN A 59 11.79 -3.59 16.41
C ASN A 59 13.17 -4.04 16.91
N GLU A 60 13.69 -3.35 17.93
CA GLU A 60 15.01 -3.61 18.53
C GLU A 60 14.93 -4.53 19.76
N SER A 61 13.81 -5.22 19.96
CA SER A 61 13.66 -6.18 21.05
C SER A 61 14.65 -7.35 20.93
N ARG A 62 14.98 -7.95 22.07
CA ARG A 62 15.83 -9.13 22.14
C ARG A 62 15.20 -10.30 21.38
N GLU A 63 13.89 -10.49 21.54
CA GLU A 63 13.11 -11.55 20.91
C GLU A 63 13.17 -11.42 19.37
N GLN A 64 13.03 -10.19 18.86
CA GLN A 64 13.18 -9.93 17.43
C GLN A 64 14.61 -10.24 16.94
N THR A 65 15.62 -9.85 17.73
CA THR A 65 17.02 -10.14 17.39
C THR A 65 17.30 -11.65 17.37
N GLU A 66 16.79 -12.40 18.36
CA GLU A 66 16.89 -13.86 18.41
C GLU A 66 16.20 -14.52 17.22
N ALA A 67 15.01 -14.04 16.82
CA ALA A 67 14.30 -14.51 15.64
C ALA A 67 15.09 -14.25 14.34
N ILE A 68 15.71 -13.06 14.21
CA ILE A 68 16.58 -12.73 13.08
C ILE A 68 17.78 -13.67 13.03
N HIS A 69 18.45 -13.92 14.16
CA HIS A 69 19.58 -14.85 14.22
C HIS A 69 19.17 -16.28 13.84
N ALA A 70 17.98 -16.74 14.27
CA ALA A 70 17.46 -18.04 13.89
C ALA A 70 17.25 -18.14 12.38
N LEU A 71 16.65 -17.13 11.76
CA LEU A 71 16.45 -17.08 10.31
C LEU A 71 17.78 -17.01 9.55
N GLN A 72 18.75 -16.23 10.05
CA GLN A 72 20.09 -16.17 9.46
C GLN A 72 20.79 -17.52 9.47
N ARG A 73 20.71 -18.28 10.58
CA ARG A 73 21.24 -19.64 10.65
C ARG A 73 20.49 -20.58 9.71
N HIS A 74 19.17 -20.51 9.66
CA HIS A 74 18.35 -21.31 8.75
C HIS A 74 18.73 -21.07 7.28
N LYS A 75 19.02 -19.82 6.89
CA LYS A 75 19.49 -19.50 5.53
C LYS A 75 20.82 -20.18 5.14
N GLN A 76 21.62 -20.62 6.11
CA GLN A 76 22.86 -21.35 5.86
C GLN A 76 22.64 -22.86 5.66
N THR A 77 21.41 -23.37 5.78
CA THR A 77 21.09 -24.78 5.52
C THR A 77 20.66 -24.99 4.07
N LEU A 78 20.60 -26.26 3.63
CA LEU A 78 20.11 -26.60 2.29
C LEU A 78 18.65 -26.17 2.11
N GLU A 79 17.82 -26.36 3.14
CA GLU A 79 16.42 -25.93 3.15
C GLU A 79 16.30 -24.41 2.99
N GLY A 80 17.18 -23.66 3.66
CA GLY A 80 17.26 -22.20 3.49
C GLY A 80 17.63 -21.76 2.07
N LEU A 81 18.62 -22.43 1.45
CA LEU A 81 19.02 -22.15 0.07
C LEU A 81 17.91 -22.47 -0.93
N LEU A 82 17.23 -23.60 -0.76
CA LEU A 82 16.10 -23.98 -1.60
C LEU A 82 14.95 -22.98 -1.47
N ALA A 83 14.61 -22.56 -0.25
CA ALA A 83 13.59 -21.53 -0.01
C ALA A 83 13.94 -20.18 -0.64
N GLU A 84 15.22 -19.80 -0.69
CA GLU A 84 15.66 -18.59 -1.40
C GLU A 84 15.40 -18.67 -2.91
N ASN A 85 15.56 -19.86 -3.50
CA ASN A 85 15.27 -20.09 -4.92
C ASN A 85 13.75 -20.08 -5.22
N GLU A 86 12.89 -20.32 -4.22
CA GLU A 86 11.43 -20.21 -4.38
C GLU A 86 10.92 -18.77 -4.32
N ARG A 87 11.75 -17.81 -3.90
CA ARG A 87 11.33 -16.42 -3.68
C ARG A 87 10.70 -15.79 -4.92
N ASP A 88 11.26 -16.05 -6.09
CA ASP A 88 10.78 -15.46 -7.34
C ASP A 88 9.43 -16.06 -7.74
N TYR A 89 9.25 -17.38 -7.54
CA TYR A 89 7.97 -18.05 -7.72
C TYR A 89 6.89 -17.48 -6.77
N LEU A 90 7.20 -17.36 -5.48
CA LEU A 90 6.29 -16.79 -4.48
C LEU A 90 5.94 -15.33 -4.82
N THR A 91 6.92 -14.53 -5.24
CA THR A 91 6.70 -13.15 -5.67
C THR A 91 5.72 -13.10 -6.85
N GLN A 92 5.93 -13.93 -7.86
CA GLN A 92 5.03 -14.02 -9.01
C GLN A 92 3.62 -14.48 -8.61
N LEU A 93 3.52 -15.45 -7.70
CA LEU A 93 2.25 -15.92 -7.16
C LEU A 93 1.47 -14.78 -6.48
N HIS A 94 2.12 -14.02 -5.60
CA HIS A 94 1.49 -12.88 -4.93
C HIS A 94 1.08 -11.78 -5.90
N GLN A 95 1.92 -11.45 -6.90
CA GLN A 95 1.54 -10.49 -7.93
C GLN A 95 0.33 -10.95 -8.74
N ASN A 96 0.26 -12.24 -9.09
CA ASN A 96 -0.89 -12.80 -9.79
C ASN A 96 -2.15 -12.76 -8.92
N ALA A 97 -2.04 -13.11 -7.63
CA ALA A 97 -3.14 -13.00 -6.68
C ALA A 97 -3.67 -11.57 -6.59
N GLN A 98 -2.79 -10.56 -6.53
CA GLN A 98 -3.19 -9.14 -6.53
C GLN A 98 -3.91 -8.73 -7.82
N ARG A 99 -3.45 -9.21 -8.99
CA ARG A 99 -4.10 -8.94 -10.29
C ARG A 99 -5.51 -9.51 -10.39
N LEU A 100 -5.83 -10.56 -9.63
CA LEU A 100 -7.15 -11.17 -9.59
C LEU A 100 -8.12 -10.44 -8.69
N LEU A 101 -7.68 -9.50 -7.84
CA LEU A 101 -8.58 -8.75 -6.96
C LEU A 101 -9.58 -7.95 -7.79
N ARG A 102 -10.87 -8.13 -7.53
CA ARG A 102 -11.92 -7.27 -8.12
C ARG A 102 -11.96 -5.94 -7.38
N PRO A 103 -12.28 -4.83 -8.07
CA PRO A 103 -12.44 -3.52 -7.45
C PRO A 103 -13.79 -3.41 -6.74
N LEU A 104 -13.99 -4.20 -5.68
CA LEU A 104 -15.22 -4.22 -4.89
C LEU A 104 -15.22 -3.08 -3.85
N ASN A 105 -16.41 -2.56 -3.54
CA ASN A 105 -16.56 -1.65 -2.41
C ASN A 105 -16.41 -2.44 -1.10
N VAL A 106 -15.85 -1.79 -0.08
CA VAL A 106 -15.78 -2.37 1.27
C VAL A 106 -16.66 -1.54 2.21
N VAL A 107 -17.61 -2.21 2.85
CA VAL A 107 -18.48 -1.61 3.87
C VAL A 107 -18.02 -2.11 5.23
N ASN A 108 -17.93 -1.21 6.21
CA ASN A 108 -17.58 -1.58 7.58
C ASN A 108 -18.81 -1.42 8.50
N PRO A 109 -19.51 -2.52 8.84
CA PRO A 109 -20.66 -2.48 9.75
C PRO A 109 -20.30 -2.02 11.17
N TYR A 110 -19.02 -2.10 11.54
CA TYR A 110 -18.51 -1.73 12.86
C TYR A 110 -17.98 -0.28 12.90
N ALA A 111 -18.04 0.47 11.79
CA ALA A 111 -17.43 1.80 11.68
C ALA A 111 -17.85 2.77 12.80
N SER A 112 -19.11 2.73 13.25
CA SER A 112 -19.61 3.59 14.32
C SER A 112 -19.08 3.22 15.71
N GLN A 113 -18.53 2.03 15.89
CA GLN A 113 -17.95 1.53 17.14
C GLN A 113 -16.44 1.85 17.23
N LEU A 114 -15.82 2.14 16.09
CA LEU A 114 -14.41 2.49 16.00
C LEU A 114 -14.22 3.94 16.44
N THR A 115 -13.70 4.12 17.65
CA THR A 115 -13.31 5.43 18.17
C THR A 115 -11.83 5.68 17.93
N PHE A 116 -11.45 6.95 17.80
CA PHE A 116 -10.07 7.37 17.58
C PHE A 116 -9.82 8.66 18.35
N MET A 117 -8.57 8.94 18.70
CA MET A 117 -8.20 10.19 19.38
C MET A 117 -8.67 11.41 18.57
N SER A 118 -9.28 12.39 19.23
CA SER A 118 -9.88 13.57 18.59
C SER A 118 -9.34 14.90 19.12
N ASP A 119 -8.24 14.86 19.86
CA ASP A 119 -7.60 15.98 20.54
C ASP A 119 -6.62 16.78 19.63
N LYS A 120 -6.22 16.23 18.47
CA LYS A 120 -5.25 16.85 17.56
C LYS A 120 -5.70 16.77 16.11
N THR A 121 -5.47 17.83 15.32
CA THR A 121 -5.83 17.87 13.89
C THR A 121 -5.22 16.72 13.07
N ARG A 122 -4.00 16.28 13.42
CA ARG A 122 -3.31 15.14 12.80
C ARG A 122 -4.14 13.87 12.82
N THR A 123 -4.94 13.64 13.87
CA THR A 123 -5.71 12.41 14.04
C THR A 123 -6.78 12.23 12.97
N ARG A 124 -7.20 13.31 12.27
CA ARG A 124 -8.10 13.21 11.11
C ARG A 124 -7.49 12.35 9.99
N ARG A 125 -6.19 12.53 9.72
CA ARG A 125 -5.47 11.72 8.71
C ARG A 125 -5.20 10.32 9.23
N ASP A 126 -4.72 10.20 10.47
CA ASP A 126 -4.37 8.90 11.04
C ASP A 126 -5.61 8.00 11.23
N HIS A 127 -6.77 8.58 11.55
CA HIS A 127 -8.04 7.86 11.57
C HIS A 127 -8.42 7.32 10.18
N MET A 128 -8.25 8.12 9.13
CA MET A 128 -8.48 7.64 7.76
C MET A 128 -7.49 6.53 7.36
N LYS A 129 -6.21 6.61 7.78
CA LYS A 129 -5.24 5.53 7.56
C LYS A 129 -5.69 4.24 8.27
N TYR A 130 -6.16 4.35 9.51
CA TYR A 130 -6.69 3.22 10.28
C TYR A 130 -7.88 2.55 9.57
N LEU A 131 -8.89 3.33 9.16
CA LEU A 131 -10.05 2.79 8.43
C LEU A 131 -9.66 2.19 7.07
N THR A 132 -8.70 2.81 6.38
CA THR A 132 -8.21 2.31 5.08
C THR A 132 -7.45 0.99 5.25
N LEU A 133 -6.71 0.81 6.35
CA LEU A 133 -6.03 -0.45 6.64
C LEU A 133 -7.05 -1.59 6.79
N ILE A 134 -8.09 -1.39 7.60
CA ILE A 134 -9.18 -2.36 7.75
C ILE A 134 -9.81 -2.69 6.40
N GLN A 135 -10.12 -1.68 5.58
CA GLN A 135 -10.69 -1.90 4.25
C GLN A 135 -9.75 -2.68 3.34
N SER A 136 -8.44 -2.41 3.41
CA SER A 136 -7.43 -3.09 2.61
C SER A 136 -7.32 -4.57 2.98
N ILE A 137 -7.38 -4.91 4.27
CA ILE A 137 -7.38 -6.29 4.75
C ILE A 137 -8.64 -7.03 4.29
N ALA A 138 -9.82 -6.39 4.42
CA ALA A 138 -11.06 -6.98 3.94
C ALA A 138 -11.06 -7.21 2.42
N LEU A 139 -10.55 -6.26 1.63
CA LEU A 139 -10.44 -6.37 0.18
C LEU A 139 -9.43 -7.44 -0.25
N LEU A 140 -8.32 -7.58 0.46
CA LEU A 140 -7.35 -8.65 0.24
C LEU A 140 -8.01 -10.02 0.44
N HIS A 141 -8.92 -10.12 1.40
CA HIS A 141 -9.69 -11.33 1.70
C HIS A 141 -11.04 -11.41 0.96
N GLN A 142 -11.24 -10.69 -0.14
CA GLN A 142 -12.55 -10.61 -0.81
C GLN A 142 -13.09 -11.97 -1.30
N TYR A 143 -12.21 -12.91 -1.64
CA TYR A 143 -12.59 -14.23 -2.13
C TYR A 143 -12.96 -15.22 -1.02
N GLN A 144 -12.70 -14.85 0.24
CA GLN A 144 -13.18 -15.58 1.42
C GLN A 144 -14.49 -15.00 1.97
N ARG A 145 -15.14 -14.08 1.25
CA ARG A 145 -16.31 -13.33 1.72
C ARG A 145 -17.48 -13.44 0.76
N GLU A 146 -18.68 -13.26 1.32
CA GLU A 146 -19.88 -13.08 0.52
C GLU A 146 -19.88 -11.70 -0.15
N VAL A 147 -20.07 -11.67 -1.47
CA VAL A 147 -20.27 -10.44 -2.22
C VAL A 147 -21.75 -10.08 -2.19
N LYS A 148 -22.06 -8.95 -1.55
CA LYS A 148 -23.41 -8.41 -1.44
C LYS A 148 -23.65 -7.35 -2.51
N ALA A 149 -24.91 -7.08 -2.80
CA ALA A 149 -25.31 -6.04 -3.73
C ALA A 149 -26.41 -5.16 -3.12
N ALA A 150 -26.29 -3.85 -3.32
CA ALA A 150 -27.32 -2.89 -2.98
C ALA A 150 -27.73 -2.10 -4.22
N GLU A 151 -29.03 -1.87 -4.38
CA GLU A 151 -29.55 -0.96 -5.41
C GLU A 151 -29.87 0.40 -4.79
N HIS A 152 -29.33 1.45 -5.40
CA HIS A 152 -29.65 2.81 -5.00
C HIS A 152 -29.80 3.70 -6.23
N ARG A 153 -30.99 4.30 -6.40
CA ARG A 153 -31.33 5.19 -7.53
C ARG A 153 -31.00 4.58 -8.90
N GLY A 154 -31.34 3.31 -9.10
CA GLY A 154 -31.09 2.58 -10.35
C GLY A 154 -29.64 2.18 -10.61
N LYS A 155 -28.72 2.37 -9.65
CA LYS A 155 -27.35 1.87 -9.70
C LYS A 155 -27.19 0.68 -8.75
N ARG A 156 -26.64 -0.41 -9.26
CA ARG A 156 -26.24 -1.57 -8.46
C ARG A 156 -24.80 -1.39 -7.98
N LEU A 157 -24.60 -1.50 -6.67
CA LEU A 157 -23.29 -1.44 -6.02
C LEU A 157 -22.98 -2.81 -5.43
N GLU A 158 -21.88 -3.42 -5.88
CA GLU A 158 -21.35 -4.63 -5.26
C GLU A 158 -20.38 -4.25 -4.14
N TYR A 159 -20.48 -4.95 -3.01
CA TYR A 159 -19.65 -4.71 -1.85
C TYR A 159 -19.40 -5.98 -1.04
N ILE A 160 -18.35 -5.95 -0.23
CA ILE A 160 -18.08 -6.93 0.82
C ILE A 160 -18.10 -6.22 2.17
N GLU A 161 -18.31 -6.99 3.24
CA GLU A 161 -18.31 -6.46 4.60
C GLU A 161 -17.02 -6.82 5.35
N VAL A 162 -16.56 -5.88 6.18
CA VAL A 162 -15.51 -6.08 7.17
C VAL A 162 -15.96 -7.07 8.25
N THR A 163 -15.03 -7.85 8.79
CA THR A 163 -15.19 -8.74 9.94
C THR A 163 -14.38 -8.22 11.13
N LYS A 164 -14.55 -8.81 12.32
CA LYS A 164 -13.78 -8.39 13.50
C LYS A 164 -12.31 -8.82 13.50
N ASP A 165 -11.94 -9.74 12.60
CA ASP A 165 -10.56 -10.23 12.46
C ASP A 165 -9.71 -9.32 11.55
N ASP A 166 -10.33 -8.31 10.92
CA ASP A 166 -9.69 -7.28 10.09
C ASP A 166 -9.25 -6.06 10.91
#